data_AF-A0A3C0VDW6-F1
#
_entry.id   AF-A0A3C0VDW6-F1
#
_cell.length_a   1.000
_cell.length_b   1.000
_cell.length_c   1.000
_cell.angle_alpha   90.00
_cell.angle_beta   90.00
_cell.angle_gamma   90.00
#
_symmetry.space_group_name_H-M   'P 1'
#
loop_
_entity.id
_entity.type
_entity.pdbx_description
1 polymer ?
#
loop_
_entity_poly.entity_id
_entity_poly.type
_entity_poly.pdbx_seq_one_letter_code
_entity_poly.pdbx_strand_id
1 'polypeptide(L)'
;MIKTFADKRTRELYTTGRATRFPADVARRAARKLEYVDLASNLDDLKVPPGNRLHALRGDRRGQYAIAVNDQWRICFRFVDGDAYDVEICDYH
;
A
#
# COMPACT_ATOMS: atom_id res chain seq x y z
N MET A 1 9.33 -1.57 -7.49
CA MET A 1 8.43 -0.61 -8.21
C MET A 1 7.00 -1.10 -8.21
N ILE A 2 6.02 -0.19 -8.24
CA ILE A 2 4.60 -0.55 -8.42
C ILE A 2 4.32 -0.79 -9.90
N LYS A 3 3.78 -1.97 -10.22
CA LYS A 3 3.47 -2.39 -11.59
C LYS A 3 1.98 -2.36 -11.90
N THR A 4 1.14 -2.80 -10.97
CA THR A 4 -0.32 -2.86 -11.16
C THR A 4 -1.06 -2.38 -9.91
N PHE A 5 -2.29 -1.91 -10.14
CA PHE A 5 -3.21 -1.46 -9.09
C PHE A 5 -4.48 -2.31 -9.15
N ALA A 6 -5.01 -2.71 -8.00
CA ALA A 6 -6.26 -3.47 -7.95
C ALA A 6 -7.49 -2.58 -8.17
N ASP A 7 -7.38 -1.27 -7.88
CA ASP A 7 -8.47 -0.33 -8.04
C ASP A 7 -8.03 1.01 -8.68
N LYS A 8 -9.01 1.74 -9.22
CA LYS A 8 -8.77 3.02 -9.91
C LYS A 8 -8.38 4.15 -8.94
N ARG A 9 -8.91 4.14 -7.71
CA ARG A 9 -8.71 5.22 -6.73
C ARG A 9 -7.28 5.26 -6.18
N THR A 10 -6.68 4.09 -5.98
CA THR A 10 -5.30 3.92 -5.51
C THR A 10 -4.34 4.35 -6.60
N ARG A 11 -4.63 3.97 -7.85
CA ARG A 11 -3.89 4.46 -9.01
C ARG A 11 -3.97 5.99 -9.14
N GLU A 12 -5.16 6.56 -8.99
CA GLU A 12 -5.35 8.02 -9.06
C GLU A 12 -4.55 8.75 -7.98
N LEU A 13 -4.61 8.27 -6.74
CA LEU A 13 -3.82 8.83 -5.64
C LEU A 13 -2.32 8.74 -5.91
N TYR A 14 -1.85 7.59 -6.41
CA TYR A 14 -0.45 7.39 -6.77
C TYR A 14 0.02 8.35 -7.86
N THR A 15 -0.75 8.48 -8.94
CA THR A 15 -0.34 9.27 -10.11
C THR A 15 -0.45 10.78 -9.88
N THR A 16 -1.44 11.23 -9.12
CA THR A 16 -1.77 12.66 -9.03
C THR A 16 -1.52 13.27 -7.65
N GLY A 17 -1.26 12.43 -6.63
CA GLY A 17 -1.21 12.86 -5.23
C GLY A 17 -2.57 13.27 -4.66
N ARG A 18 -3.67 13.08 -5.41
CA ARG A 18 -5.03 13.44 -5.01
C ARG A 18 -5.97 12.27 -5.29
N ALA A 19 -6.95 12.09 -4.43
CA ALA A 19 -8.08 11.20 -4.69
C ALA A 19 -9.28 11.71 -3.90
N THR A 20 -10.40 11.90 -4.59
CA THR A 20 -11.61 12.54 -4.04
C THR A 20 -12.34 11.70 -2.99
N ARG A 21 -11.99 10.43 -2.84
CA ARG A 21 -12.74 9.45 -2.02
C ARG A 21 -12.05 9.01 -0.74
N PHE A 22 -10.84 9.49 -0.46
CA PHE A 22 -10.17 9.23 0.81
C PHE A 22 -10.29 10.43 1.74
N PRO A 23 -10.40 10.22 3.07
CA PRO A 23 -10.16 11.27 4.05
C PRO A 23 -8.80 11.95 3.79
N ALA A 24 -8.72 13.26 3.94
CA ALA A 24 -7.53 14.02 3.53
C ALA A 24 -6.25 13.62 4.27
N ASP A 25 -6.36 13.21 5.53
CA ASP A 25 -5.25 12.69 6.33
C ASP A 25 -4.79 11.31 5.83
N VAL A 26 -5.74 10.43 5.47
CA VAL A 26 -5.50 9.11 4.89
C VAL A 26 -4.82 9.26 3.54
N ALA A 27 -5.33 10.11 2.65
CA ALA A 27 -4.77 10.35 1.32
C ALA A 27 -3.30 10.76 1.40
N ARG A 28 -2.98 11.72 2.27
CA ARG A 28 -1.61 12.22 2.45
C ARG A 28 -0.66 11.14 2.97
N ARG A 29 -1.09 10.35 3.96
CA ARG A 29 -0.28 9.27 4.53
C ARG A 29 -0.12 8.13 3.52
N ALA A 30 -1.20 7.74 2.85
CA ALA A 30 -1.20 6.68 1.86
C ALA A 30 -0.32 7.03 0.66
N ALA A 31 -0.34 8.26 0.16
CA ALA A 31 0.56 8.70 -0.93
C ALA A 31 2.03 8.48 -0.56
N ARG A 32 2.45 8.92 0.64
CA ARG A 32 3.82 8.67 1.13
C ARG A 32 4.14 7.18 1.29
N LYS A 33 3.19 6.37 1.75
CA LYS A 33 3.39 4.93 1.88
C LYS A 33 3.47 4.23 0.52
N LEU A 34 2.73 4.71 -0.48
CA LEU A 34 2.82 4.22 -1.86
C LEU A 34 4.21 4.50 -2.45
N GLU A 35 4.82 5.65 -2.16
CA GLU A 35 6.22 5.93 -2.53
C GLU A 35 7.18 4.90 -1.91
N TYR A 36 6.98 4.52 -0.65
CA TYR A 36 7.81 3.48 -0.03
C TYR A 36 7.65 2.12 -0.72
N VAL A 37 6.42 1.74 -1.07
CA VAL A 37 6.14 0.50 -1.81
C VAL A 37 6.75 0.54 -3.21
N ASP A 38 6.75 1.70 -3.86
CA ASP A 38 7.36 1.85 -5.19
C ASP A 38 8.89 1.75 -5.14
N LEU A 39 9.51 2.34 -4.13
CA LEU A 39 10.98 2.35 -3.95
C LEU A 39 11.54 1.06 -3.34
N ALA A 40 10.71 0.22 -2.73
CA ALA A 40 11.16 -1.02 -2.10
C ALA A 40 11.75 -1.98 -3.16
N SER A 41 12.96 -2.46 -2.88
CA SER A 41 13.64 -3.49 -3.69
C SER A 41 13.48 -4.88 -3.08
N ASN A 42 13.17 -4.95 -1.78
CA ASN A 42 12.81 -6.17 -1.07
C ASN A 42 11.73 -5.85 -0.01
N LEU A 43 11.10 -6.90 0.56
CA LEU A 43 10.05 -6.72 1.57
C LEU A 43 10.55 -6.11 2.88
N ASP A 44 11.81 -6.35 3.26
CA ASP A 44 12.36 -5.85 4.53
C ASP A 44 12.54 -4.34 4.52
N ASP A 45 12.72 -3.71 3.35
CA ASP A 45 12.71 -2.25 3.20
C ASP A 45 11.42 -1.63 3.77
N LEU A 46 10.30 -2.35 3.62
CA LEU A 46 8.98 -1.92 4.11
C LEU A 46 8.77 -2.16 5.60
N LYS A 47 9.72 -2.73 6.33
CA LYS A 47 9.72 -2.72 7.81
C LYS A 47 10.10 -1.35 8.37
N VAL A 48 10.72 -0.49 7.56
CA VAL A 48 11.10 0.88 7.93
C VAL A 48 10.23 1.88 7.17
N PRO A 49 9.63 2.88 7.85
CA PRO A 49 9.63 3.08 9.29
C PRO A 49 8.78 2.03 10.04
N PRO A 50 9.01 1.81 11.36
CA PRO A 50 8.27 0.81 12.15
C PRO A 50 6.74 0.95 12.09
N GLY A 51 6.25 2.18 11.86
CA GLY A 51 4.84 2.46 11.66
C GLY A 51 4.22 1.82 10.41
N ASN A 52 5.01 1.27 9.48
CA ASN A 52 4.50 0.47 8.38
C ASN A 52 3.82 -0.80 8.87
N ARG A 53 4.24 -1.35 10.03
CA ARG A 53 3.67 -2.58 10.61
C ARG A 53 3.46 -3.67 9.53
N LEU A 54 4.48 -3.90 8.70
CA LEU A 54 4.42 -4.86 7.59
C LEU A 54 4.03 -6.24 8.10
N HIS A 55 3.03 -6.85 7.48
CA HIS A 55 2.61 -8.22 7.78
C HIS A 55 2.05 -8.92 6.54
N ALA A 56 2.19 -10.24 6.50
CA ALA A 56 1.58 -11.07 5.48
C ALA A 56 0.09 -11.28 5.77
N LEU A 57 -0.73 -11.27 4.74
CA LEU A 57 -2.16 -11.54 4.82
C LEU A 57 -2.43 -13.05 4.80
N ARG A 58 -3.58 -13.43 5.36
CA ARG A 58 -4.01 -14.83 5.54
C ARG A 58 -5.37 -15.07 4.87
N GLY A 59 -5.80 -16.33 4.82
CA GLY A 59 -7.07 -16.73 4.19
C GLY A 59 -7.06 -16.46 2.68
N ASP A 60 -8.14 -15.88 2.17
CA ASP A 60 -8.34 -15.60 0.73
C ASP A 60 -7.33 -14.61 0.14
N ARG A 61 -6.62 -13.86 1.00
CA ARG A 61 -5.57 -12.91 0.60
C ARG A 61 -4.16 -13.47 0.80
N ARG A 62 -4.00 -14.78 1.00
CA ARG A 62 -2.68 -15.41 1.16
C ARG A 62 -1.80 -15.09 -0.05
N GLY A 63 -0.54 -14.72 0.22
CA GLY A 63 0.42 -14.27 -0.80
C GLY A 63 0.42 -12.76 -1.03
N GLN A 64 -0.47 -12.02 -0.36
CA GLN A 64 -0.39 -10.56 -0.24
C GLN A 64 0.25 -10.14 1.09
N TYR A 65 0.75 -8.92 1.10
CA TYR A 65 1.28 -8.21 2.26
C TYR A 65 0.47 -6.94 2.48
N ALA A 66 0.53 -6.40 3.69
CA ALA A 66 -0.05 -5.12 4.02
C ALA A 66 0.87 -4.26 4.87
N ILE A 67 0.83 -2.95 4.61
CA ILE A 67 1.40 -1.92 5.48
C ILE A 67 0.31 -0.97 5.99
N ALA A 68 0.51 -0.44 7.19
CA ALA A 68 -0.41 0.48 7.84
C ALA A 68 -0.30 1.91 7.31
N VAL A 69 -1.46 2.51 7.03
CA VAL A 69 -1.61 3.94 6.77
C VAL A 69 -1.96 4.67 8.06
N ASN A 70 -2.94 4.16 8.79
CA ASN A 70 -3.31 4.52 10.16
C ASN A 70 -3.91 3.27 10.84
N ASP A 71 -4.68 3.42 11.92
CA ASP A 71 -5.26 2.24 12.60
C ASP A 71 -6.33 1.53 11.76
N GLN A 72 -7.07 2.27 10.93
CA GLN A 72 -8.18 1.77 10.10
C GLN A 72 -7.75 1.34 8.68
N TRP A 73 -6.81 2.06 8.04
CA TRP A 73 -6.50 1.89 6.62
C TRP A 73 -5.19 1.13 6.40
N ARG A 74 -5.16 0.29 5.35
CA ARG A 74 -3.97 -0.48 4.92
C ARG A 74 -3.70 -0.30 3.43
N ILE A 75 -2.44 -0.37 3.04
CA ILE A 75 -2.06 -0.63 1.64
C ILE A 75 -1.75 -2.12 1.53
N CYS A 76 -2.48 -2.82 0.68
CA CYS A 76 -2.30 -4.24 0.41
C CYS A 76 -1.73 -4.44 -0.99
N PHE A 77 -0.85 -5.41 -1.15
CA PHE A 77 -0.17 -5.68 -2.41
C PHE A 77 0.42 -7.09 -2.44
N ARG A 78 0.65 -7.63 -3.63
CA ARG A 78 1.58 -8.74 -3.85
C ARG A 78 2.98 -8.18 -4.07
N PHE A 79 4.01 -8.92 -3.66
CA PHE A 79 5.39 -8.53 -3.87
C PHE A 79 6.17 -9.69 -4.48
N VAL A 80 6.76 -9.48 -5.65
CA VAL A 80 7.49 -10.50 -6.42
C VAL A 80 8.73 -9.85 -7.01
N ASP A 81 9.91 -10.41 -6.73
CA ASP A 81 11.19 -10.01 -7.31
C ASP A 81 11.49 -8.49 -7.29
N GLY A 82 11.14 -7.82 -6.18
CA GLY A 82 11.37 -6.37 -6.00
C GLY A 82 10.27 -5.47 -6.54
N ASP A 83 9.19 -6.07 -7.07
CA ASP A 83 8.06 -5.35 -7.65
C ASP A 83 6.75 -5.61 -6.91
N ALA A 84 5.95 -4.56 -6.78
CA ALA A 84 4.66 -4.57 -6.14
C ALA A 84 3.52 -4.63 -7.18
N TYR A 85 2.56 -5.51 -6.93
CA TYR A 85 1.43 -5.77 -7.82
C TYR A 85 0.11 -5.71 -7.06
N ASP A 86 -0.96 -5.42 -7.80
CA ASP A 86 -2.33 -5.35 -7.34
C ASP A 86 -2.48 -4.46 -6.10
N VAL A 87 -1.79 -3.31 -6.15
CA VAL A 87 -1.72 -2.39 -5.02
C VAL A 87 -3.09 -1.75 -4.80
N GLU A 88 -3.54 -1.77 -3.54
CA GLU A 88 -4.85 -1.29 -3.13
C GLU A 88 -4.79 -0.62 -1.76
N ILE A 89 -5.52 0.49 -1.58
CA ILE A 89 -5.78 1.07 -0.25
C ILE A 89 -7.13 0.56 0.26
N CYS A 90 -7.11 -0.30 1.28
CA CYS A 90 -8.29 -0.92 1.88
C CYS A 90 -8.64 -0.30 3.24
N ASP A 91 -9.94 -0.23 3.51
CA ASP A 91 -10.47 -0.06 4.86
C ASP A 91 -10.47 -1.43 5.56
N TYR A 92 -9.87 -1.52 6.75
CA TYR A 92 -9.73 -2.75 7.54
C TYR A 92 -10.75 -2.87 8.67
N HIS A 93 -11.76 -1.99 8.72
CA HIS A 93 -12.90 -2.08 9.64
C HIS A 93 -14.20 -2.41 8.91
#